data_AF-A0A158HN97-F1
#
_entry.id   AF-A0A158HN97-F1
#
_cell.length_a   1.000
_cell.length_b   1.000
_cell.length_c   1.000
_cell.angle_alpha   90.00
_cell.angle_beta   90.00
_cell.angle_gamma   90.00
#
_symmetry.space_group_name_H-M   'P 1'
#
loop_
_entity.id
_entity.type
_entity.pdbx_description
1 polymer ?
#
loop_
_entity_poly.entity_id
_entity_poly.type
_entity_poly.pdbx_seq_one_letter_code
_entity_poly.pdbx_strand_id
1 'polypeptide(L)'
;MPTEELFDSHILPDAHGSAAGQLVIAADFDHAGLACEPDWSSLRSAYARGSRGFGLALAQSMFKHPWYEWDIQIVAARLELTSKGLQTALFRDAYSYEAALRRCRRLHGMLERGHAGCFFTKVIEPGPARPTLR
;
A
#
# COMPACT_ATOMS: atom_id res chain seq x y z
N MET A 1 7.58 12.79 -10.37
CA MET A 1 6.38 12.55 -9.53
C MET A 1 6.06 11.07 -9.67
N PRO A 2 5.97 10.29 -8.58
CA PRO A 2 5.46 8.93 -8.69
C PRO A 2 3.99 9.02 -9.11
N THR A 3 3.64 8.41 -10.23
CA THR A 3 2.28 8.42 -10.75
C THR A 3 1.49 7.34 -10.03
N GLU A 4 0.39 7.70 -9.37
CA GLU A 4 -0.57 6.70 -8.89
C GLU A 4 -1.24 6.07 -10.11
N GLU A 5 -1.03 4.77 -10.32
CA GLU A 5 -1.77 4.00 -11.32
C GLU A 5 -3.01 3.37 -10.67
N LEU A 6 -4.18 3.75 -11.19
CA LEU A 6 -5.45 3.11 -10.88
C LEU A 6 -5.58 1.87 -11.77
N PHE A 7 -5.58 0.68 -11.18
CA PHE A 7 -5.94 -0.55 -11.87
C PHE A 7 -7.44 -0.82 -11.68
N ASP A 8 -8.16 -0.86 -12.80
CA ASP A 8 -9.54 -1.35 -12.87
C ASP A 8 -9.51 -2.83 -13.30
N SER A 9 -10.41 -3.65 -12.76
CA SER A 9 -10.49 -5.07 -13.07
C SER A 9 -11.87 -5.41 -13.62
N HIS A 10 -11.94 -5.65 -14.93
CA HIS A 10 -13.13 -6.20 -15.56
C HIS A 10 -13.17 -7.71 -15.36
N ILE A 11 -14.17 -8.18 -14.63
CA ILE A 11 -14.41 -9.59 -14.38
C ILE A 11 -15.52 -10.05 -15.34
N LEU A 12 -15.18 -10.89 -16.32
CA LEU A 12 -16.13 -11.52 -17.22
C LEU A 12 -16.48 -12.92 -16.70
N PRO A 13 -17.78 -13.26 -16.56
CA PRO A 13 -18.18 -14.61 -16.19
C PRO A 13 -17.91 -15.62 -17.32
N ASP A 14 -17.55 -16.83 -16.91
CA ASP A 14 -17.39 -17.99 -17.77
C ASP A 14 -18.75 -18.54 -18.25
N ALA A 15 -18.71 -19.59 -19.06
CA ALA A 15 -19.88 -20.25 -19.61
C ALA A 15 -20.85 -20.83 -18.55
N HIS A 16 -20.42 -20.92 -17.29
CA HIS A 16 -21.23 -21.37 -16.14
C HIS A 16 -21.76 -20.20 -15.30
N GLY A 17 -21.52 -18.96 -15.73
CA GLY A 17 -21.90 -17.76 -14.98
C GLY A 17 -20.95 -17.46 -13.81
N SER A 18 -19.81 -18.13 -13.72
CA SER A 18 -18.83 -17.96 -12.65
C SER A 18 -17.65 -17.12 -13.14
N ALA A 19 -17.19 -16.19 -12.32
CA ALA A 19 -16.05 -15.35 -12.67
C ALA A 19 -15.05 -15.34 -11.52
N ALA A 20 -13.85 -15.87 -11.75
CA ALA A 20 -12.76 -15.87 -10.79
C ALA A 20 -11.63 -14.97 -11.30
N GLY A 21 -11.30 -13.91 -10.55
CA GLY A 21 -10.14 -13.07 -10.79
C GLY A 21 -9.03 -13.38 -9.78
N GLN A 22 -7.79 -13.45 -10.25
CA GLN A 22 -6.61 -13.59 -9.38
C GLN A 22 -5.86 -12.27 -9.34
N LEU A 23 -5.76 -11.66 -8.15
CA LEU A 23 -4.89 -10.52 -7.90
C LEU A 23 -3.61 -11.02 -7.23
N VAL A 24 -2.48 -10.90 -7.93
CA VAL A 24 -1.17 -11.23 -7.37
C VAL A 24 -0.51 -9.94 -6.90
N ILE A 25 -0.43 -9.75 -5.59
CA ILE A 25 0.30 -8.63 -5.00
C ILE A 25 1.68 -9.14 -4.62
N ALA A 26 2.69 -8.76 -5.41
CA ALA A 26 4.09 -8.98 -5.03
C ALA A 26 4.42 -7.99 -3.92
N ALA A 27 4.34 -8.45 -2.68
CA ALA A 27 4.90 -7.74 -1.54
C ALA A 27 6.18 -8.45 -1.14
N ASP A 28 7.28 -7.70 -1.10
CA ASP A 28 8.53 -8.14 -0.47
C ASP A 28 8.27 -8.20 1.04
N PHE A 29 7.62 -9.28 1.47
CA PHE A 29 7.46 -9.60 2.87
C PHE A 29 8.73 -10.31 3.33
N ASP A 30 9.79 -9.54 3.61
CA ASP A 30 10.92 -10.04 4.39
C ASP A 30 10.53 -10.41 5.84
N HIS A 31 9.25 -10.31 6.20
CA HIS A 31 8.79 -10.35 7.59
C HIS A 31 7.61 -11.31 7.72
N ALA A 32 7.95 -12.59 7.91
CA ALA A 32 7.03 -13.70 8.22
C ALA A 32 6.34 -13.59 9.60
N GLY A 33 6.18 -12.38 10.15
CA GLY A 33 5.61 -12.14 11.47
C GLY A 33 4.41 -11.22 11.40
N LEU A 34 3.25 -11.71 11.85
CA LEU A 34 2.16 -10.88 12.35
C LEU A 34 2.76 -9.84 13.32
N ALA A 35 2.45 -8.56 13.12
CA ALA A 35 2.90 -7.41 13.92
C ALA A 35 4.27 -6.75 13.60
N CYS A 36 4.76 -6.80 12.35
CA CYS A 36 5.87 -5.92 11.99
C CYS A 36 5.40 -4.46 11.89
N GLU A 37 5.96 -3.61 12.74
CA GLU A 37 5.70 -2.18 12.81
C GLU A 37 6.12 -1.47 11.51
N PRO A 38 5.41 -0.41 11.08
CA PRO A 38 5.83 0.42 9.95
C PRO A 38 7.20 1.05 10.18
N ASP A 39 7.96 1.29 9.10
CA ASP A 39 9.21 2.04 9.18
C ASP A 39 8.93 3.54 9.42
N TRP A 40 8.79 3.90 10.70
CA TRP A 40 8.59 5.27 11.13
C TRP A 40 9.79 6.18 10.86
N SER A 41 11.00 5.63 10.75
CA SER A 41 12.21 6.41 10.48
C SER A 41 12.21 6.94 9.04
N SER A 42 11.80 6.10 8.09
CA SER A 42 11.59 6.49 6.70
C SER A 42 10.45 7.50 6.56
N LEU A 43 9.36 7.33 7.30
CA LEU A 43 8.23 8.28 7.28
C LEU A 43 8.60 9.65 7.87
N ARG A 44 9.32 9.69 8.99
CA ARG A 44 9.86 10.95 9.55
C ARG A 44 10.80 11.62 8.57
N SER A 45 11.67 10.85 7.91
CA SER A 45 12.57 11.36 6.88
C SER A 45 11.79 11.93 5.67
N ALA A 46 10.73 11.25 5.23
CA ALA A 46 9.87 11.72 4.15
C ALA A 46 9.14 13.02 4.51
N TYR A 47 8.69 13.16 5.75
CA TYR A 47 8.11 14.40 6.26
C TYR A 47 9.15 15.54 6.33
N ALA A 48 10.32 15.27 6.93
CA ALA A 48 11.37 16.26 7.15
C ALA A 48 11.96 16.83 5.85
N ARG A 49 12.00 16.02 4.78
CA ARG A 49 12.43 16.50 3.44
C ARG A 49 11.54 17.62 2.89
N GLY A 50 10.34 17.83 3.44
CA GLY A 50 9.48 18.97 3.12
C GLY A 50 8.92 18.99 1.69
N SER A 51 9.31 18.03 0.85
CA SER A 51 8.84 17.87 -0.53
C SER A 51 7.46 17.21 -0.58
N ARG A 52 6.65 17.56 -1.60
CA ARG A 52 5.42 16.83 -1.92
C ARG A 52 5.73 15.34 -2.10
N GLY A 53 5.05 14.47 -1.34
CA GLY A 53 5.29 13.02 -1.39
C GLY A 53 5.24 12.32 -0.04
N PHE A 54 5.08 13.05 1.07
CA PHE A 54 4.82 12.46 2.38
C PHE A 54 3.49 11.70 2.39
N GLY A 55 2.43 12.25 1.78
CA GLY A 55 1.13 11.58 1.69
C GLY A 55 1.20 10.23 0.98
N LEU A 56 1.93 10.17 -0.13
CA LEU A 56 2.18 8.92 -0.85
C LEU A 56 3.02 7.93 -0.04
N ALA A 57 4.10 8.40 0.61
CA ALA A 57 4.95 7.54 1.42
C ALA A 57 4.18 6.93 2.60
N LEU A 58 3.31 7.72 3.25
CA LEU A 58 2.42 7.23 4.29
C LEU A 58 1.47 6.17 3.74
N ALA A 59 0.83 6.42 2.60
CA ALA A 59 -0.05 5.47 1.97
C ALA A 59 0.65 4.16 1.60
N GLN A 60 1.81 4.22 0.96
CA GLN A 60 2.59 3.03 0.64
C GLN A 60 2.93 2.23 1.90
N SER A 61 3.25 2.90 3.00
CA SER A 61 3.47 2.25 4.29
C SER A 61 2.19 1.57 4.81
N MET A 62 1.03 2.24 4.72
CA MET A 62 -0.27 1.65 5.07
C MET A 62 -0.57 0.37 4.29
N PHE A 63 -0.34 0.38 2.99
CA PHE A 63 -0.59 -0.78 2.13
C PHE A 63 0.42 -1.92 2.32
N LYS A 64 1.65 -1.62 2.75
CA LYS A 64 2.64 -2.64 3.14
C LYS A 64 2.33 -3.29 4.48
N HIS A 65 1.70 -2.55 5.40
CA HIS A 65 1.32 -3.01 6.73
C HIS A 65 -0.20 -2.91 6.95
N PRO A 66 -1.03 -3.63 6.17
CA PRO A 66 -2.48 -3.48 6.22
C PRO A 66 -3.11 -3.95 7.55
N TRP A 67 -2.39 -4.78 8.30
CA TRP A 67 -2.74 -5.28 9.64
C TRP A 67 -2.42 -4.30 10.77
N TYR A 68 -1.62 -3.27 10.50
CA TYR A 68 -1.25 -2.29 11.53
C TYR A 68 -2.45 -1.41 11.89
N GLU A 69 -2.58 -1.04 13.16
CA GLU A 69 -3.64 -0.16 13.63
C GLU A 69 -3.35 1.28 13.22
N TRP A 70 -3.78 1.62 12.01
CA TRP A 70 -3.65 2.96 11.47
C TRP A 70 -4.71 3.90 12.06
N ASP A 71 -4.33 4.60 13.13
CA ASP A 71 -5.08 5.71 13.71
C ASP A 71 -4.32 7.04 13.51
N ILE A 72 -5.05 8.11 13.20
CA ILE A 72 -4.42 9.40 12.88
C ILE A 72 -3.70 10.03 14.09
N GLN A 73 -4.16 9.80 15.31
CA GLN A 73 -3.50 10.27 16.54
C GLN A 73 -2.23 9.46 16.78
N ILE A 74 -2.28 8.14 16.57
CA ILE A 74 -1.10 7.27 16.67
C ILE A 74 -0.05 7.68 15.65
N VAL A 75 -0.44 7.88 14.38
CA VAL A 75 0.47 8.32 13.32
C VAL A 75 1.08 9.68 13.65
N ALA A 76 0.27 10.64 14.12
CA ALA A 76 0.77 11.95 14.51
C ALA A 76 1.78 11.83 15.67
N ALA A 77 1.46 11.07 16.71
CA ALA A 77 2.35 10.84 17.85
C ALA A 77 3.67 10.17 17.43
N ARG A 78 3.64 9.14 16.58
CA ARG A 78 4.82 8.43 16.08
C ARG A 78 5.73 9.30 15.20
N LEU A 79 5.16 10.31 14.56
CA LEU A 79 5.89 11.30 13.77
C LEU A 79 6.28 12.54 14.58
N GLU A 80 5.99 12.57 15.89
CA GLU A 80 6.22 13.73 16.75
C GLU A 80 5.50 15.00 16.26
N LEU A 81 4.31 14.81 15.67
CA LEU A 81 3.45 15.86 15.13
C LEU A 81 2.17 15.98 15.95
N THR A 82 1.55 17.15 15.86
CA THR A 82 0.13 17.28 16.22
C THR A 82 -0.74 16.73 15.10
N SER A 83 -1.93 16.24 15.42
CA SER A 83 -2.90 15.74 14.43
C SER A 83 -3.26 16.80 13.39
N LYS A 84 -3.32 18.08 13.81
CA LYS A 84 -3.48 19.22 12.89
C LYS A 84 -2.28 19.41 11.97
N GLY A 85 -1.06 19.25 12.49
CA GLY A 85 0.18 19.31 11.70
C GLY A 85 0.23 18.21 10.64
N LEU A 86 -0.16 16.98 11.02
CA LEU A 86 -0.25 15.85 10.10
C LEU A 86 -1.28 16.12 8.98
N GLN A 87 -2.49 16.55 9.34
CA GLN A 87 -3.54 16.89 8.36
C GLN A 87 -3.10 18.01 7.41
N THR A 88 -2.40 19.02 7.92
CA THR A 88 -1.88 20.12 7.09
C THR A 88 -0.84 19.63 6.09
N ALA A 89 0.04 18.71 6.50
CA ALA A 89 1.03 18.11 5.62
C ALA A 89 0.39 17.26 4.51
N LEU A 90 -0.61 16.45 4.86
CA LEU A 90 -1.36 15.64 3.89
C LEU A 90 -2.17 16.51 2.93
N PHE A 91 -2.78 17.58 3.42
CA PHE A 91 -3.51 18.53 2.59
C PHE A 91 -2.59 19.22 1.58
N ARG A 92 -1.37 19.61 1.98
CA ARG A 92 -0.37 20.19 1.08
C ARG A 92 0.03 19.25 -0.05
N ASP A 93 -0.01 17.95 0.21
CA ASP A 93 0.28 16.90 -0.76
C ASP A 93 -0.96 16.49 -1.58
N ALA A 94 -2.10 17.19 -1.43
CA ALA A 94 -3.39 16.84 -2.00
C ALA A 94 -3.82 15.40 -1.67
N TYR A 95 -3.43 14.92 -0.48
CA TYR A 95 -3.61 13.54 -0.06
C TYR A 95 -4.68 13.39 1.02
N SER A 96 -5.52 12.36 0.91
CA SER A 96 -6.59 12.06 1.87
C SER A 96 -6.24 10.84 2.72
N TYR A 97 -5.96 11.06 4.01
CA TYR A 97 -5.71 9.98 4.99
C TYR A 97 -6.87 8.98 5.02
N GLU A 98 -8.10 9.47 5.15
CA GLU A 98 -9.30 8.65 5.25
C GLU A 98 -9.54 7.80 4.00
N ALA A 99 -9.26 8.34 2.81
CA ALA A 99 -9.37 7.57 1.58
C ALA A 99 -8.35 6.42 1.54
N ALA A 100 -7.10 6.70 1.92
CA ALA A 100 -6.05 5.68 2.00
C ALA A 100 -6.38 4.61 3.05
N LEU A 101 -6.85 5.02 4.24
CA LEU A 101 -7.24 4.13 5.32
C LEU A 101 -8.38 3.19 4.91
N ARG A 102 -9.41 3.72 4.25
CA ARG A 102 -10.51 2.88 3.73
C ARG A 102 -10.02 1.83 2.73
N ARG A 103 -9.11 2.19 1.83
CA ARG A 103 -8.53 1.24 0.86
C ARG A 103 -7.62 0.22 1.55
N CYS A 104 -6.80 0.65 2.51
CA CYS A 104 -5.95 -0.21 3.34
C CYS A 104 -6.77 -1.25 4.12
N ARG A 105 -7.87 -0.84 4.78
CA ARG A 105 -8.78 -1.75 5.49
C ARG A 105 -9.50 -2.71 4.54
N ARG A 106 -9.85 -2.25 3.33
CA ARG A 106 -10.42 -3.14 2.31
C ARG A 106 -9.41 -4.20 1.88
N LEU A 107 -8.16 -3.82 1.65
CA LEU A 107 -7.07 -4.76 1.37
C LEU A 107 -6.91 -5.75 2.53
N HIS A 108 -6.81 -5.27 3.77
CA HIS A 108 -6.72 -6.13 4.95
C HIS A 108 -7.85 -7.18 4.98
N GLY A 109 -9.11 -6.76 4.84
CA GLY A 109 -10.25 -7.69 4.81
C GLY A 109 -10.26 -8.64 3.61
N MET A 110 -9.67 -8.26 2.46
CA MET A 110 -9.45 -9.18 1.34
C MET A 110 -8.39 -10.23 1.67
N LEU A 111 -7.29 -9.82 2.29
CA LEU A 111 -6.20 -10.71 2.71
C LEU A 111 -6.64 -11.66 3.82
N GLU A 112 -7.42 -11.20 4.81
CA GLU A 112 -7.97 -12.03 5.87
C GLU A 112 -8.94 -13.10 5.35
N ARG A 113 -9.90 -12.71 4.49
CA ARG A 113 -10.81 -13.68 3.86
C ARG A 113 -10.09 -14.63 2.92
N GLY A 114 -9.05 -14.14 2.27
CA GLY A 114 -8.17 -14.91 1.41
C GLY A 114 -7.25 -15.86 2.17
N HIS A 115 -7.07 -15.71 3.48
CA HIS A 115 -6.00 -16.36 4.26
C HIS A 115 -6.02 -17.91 4.23
N ALA A 116 -7.14 -18.56 3.85
CA ALA A 116 -7.19 -20.02 3.67
C ALA A 116 -6.83 -20.49 2.23
N GLY A 117 -6.78 -19.60 1.24
CA GLY A 117 -6.55 -19.94 -0.18
C GLY A 117 -5.76 -18.90 -1.01
N CYS A 118 -5.25 -17.86 -0.37
CA CYS A 118 -4.38 -16.85 -0.98
C CYS A 118 -2.95 -17.32 -0.91
N PHE A 119 -2.43 -17.74 -2.06
CA PHE A 119 -1.01 -18.01 -2.24
C PHE A 119 -0.36 -16.78 -2.83
N PHE A 120 0.55 -16.16 -2.07
CA PHE A 120 1.39 -15.08 -2.58
C PHE A 120 2.55 -15.73 -3.33
N THR A 121 2.61 -15.51 -4.64
CA THR A 121 3.74 -15.94 -5.46
C THR A 121 4.62 -14.73 -5.75
N LYS A 122 5.93 -14.88 -5.57
CA LYS A 122 6.89 -13.85 -5.97
C LYS A 122 6.77 -13.67 -7.47
N VAL A 123 6.31 -12.51 -7.92
CA VAL A 123 6.37 -12.14 -9.33
C VAL A 123 7.85 -11.89 -9.63
N ILE A 124 8.50 -12.85 -10.26
CA ILE A 124 9.82 -12.63 -10.84
C ILE A 124 9.57 -11.67 -12.00
N GLU A 125 10.04 -10.43 -11.87
CA GLU A 125 10.01 -9.47 -12.98
C GLU A 125 10.63 -10.15 -14.20
N PRO A 126 9.96 -10.12 -15.38
CA PRO A 126 10.55 -10.66 -16.59
C PRO A 126 11.86 -9.92 -16.84
N GLY A 127 12.99 -10.65 -16.74
CA GLY A 127 14.31 -10.10 -16.98
C GLY A 127 14.35 -9.37 -18.34
N PRO A 128 15.16 -8.30 -18.46
CA PRO A 128 15.17 -7.47 -19.66
C PRO A 128 15.40 -8.34 -20.88
N ALA A 129 14.52 -8.20 -21.88
CA ALA A 129 14.63 -8.90 -23.15
C ALA A 129 16.03 -8.66 -23.73
N ARG A 130 16.81 -9.74 -23.88
CA ARG A 130 18.13 -9.67 -24.51
C ARG A 130 17.96 -9.08 -25.90
N PRO A 131 18.71 -8.02 -26.28
CA PRO A 131 18.66 -7.52 -27.64
C PRO A 131 19.20 -8.59 -28.58
N THR A 132 18.36 -9.06 -29.49
CA THR A 132 18.77 -9.83 -30.65
C THR A 132 19.54 -8.92 -31.59
N LEU A 133 20.88 -8.96 -31.49
CA LEU A 133 21.77 -8.39 -32.49
C LEU A 133 21.53 -9.14 -33.81
N ARG A 134 21.15 -8.38 -34.85
CA ARG A 134 21.18 -8.82 -36.25
C ARG A 134 22.58 -8.65 -36.81
#